data_AF-A0A535VQD5-F1
#
_entry.id   AF-A0A535VQD5-F1
#
_cell.length_a   1.000
_cell.length_b   1.000
_cell.length_c   1.000
_cell.angle_alpha   90.00
_cell.angle_beta   90.00
_cell.angle_gamma   90.00
#
_symmetry.space_group_name_H-M   'P 1'
#
loop_
_entity.id
_entity.type
_entity.pdbx_description
1 polymer ?
#
loop_
_entity_poly.entity_id
_entity_poly.type
_entity_poly.pdbx_seq_one_letter_code
_entity_poly.pdbx_strand_id
1 'polypeptide(L)'
;MTRADPTVIDAEEAPAPAGRRLIPVEVGPVLAAVGLIVIAAASYALLGGSLPTVAGPGGPSGPGGPVRTPTPSNVIIVDPRTKVPGSLLYAKDGNIWVQSGEQARQLTDSGDDSMPVWSPDGTSVYYVHDTRASGKWITNDGIRTYNLSIPSLLQVNADGTGAPKTVLTGRVRNGSYTWSYFIREPAISPDGTTAALITDGPDPTRSDIVLKLLDLQTKKLTDPQLAESLALGHQDPAWSPDGKILLYVKDAREGARGTPTINRYTVATGKTSALTTAGYMAPSWSRDGRYVAATKTTSFGTDVVILDARNGTELLKLTNDELSFSPVWSPAGDSIAFFRLDHGVVDLYLVPLTGTAPNWTVGEPIALTLSAGLDAASRPGWFIPADQLPPLPTPTPTAAPAGSGTAPTGSP
;
A
#
# COMPACT_ATOMS: atom_id res chain seq x y z
N MET A 1 35.89 20.78 -58.67
CA MET A 1 36.63 19.72 -59.40
C MET A 1 37.70 19.18 -58.46
N THR A 2 37.77 17.84 -58.34
CA THR A 2 38.94 16.99 -57.96
C THR A 2 39.54 17.19 -56.55
N ARG A 3 39.47 16.23 -55.59
CA ARG A 3 40.05 14.85 -55.53
C ARG A 3 41.58 14.91 -55.77
N ALA A 4 42.51 14.40 -54.97
CA ALA A 4 42.55 13.23 -54.09
C ALA A 4 43.78 13.29 -53.13
N ASP A 5 43.76 12.43 -52.10
CA ASP A 5 44.88 11.71 -51.43
C ASP A 5 46.00 11.19 -52.39
N PRO A 6 47.12 10.52 -51.97
CA PRO A 6 47.63 10.12 -50.62
C PRO A 6 49.19 10.19 -50.46
N THR A 7 49.69 9.53 -49.39
CA THR A 7 50.89 8.64 -49.31
C THR A 7 52.21 9.11 -48.66
N VAL A 8 52.74 8.14 -47.90
CA VAL A 8 53.82 8.10 -46.89
C VAL A 8 55.07 7.46 -47.50
N ILE A 9 56.28 7.90 -47.11
CA ILE A 9 57.46 7.03 -46.79
C ILE A 9 58.63 7.82 -46.13
N ASP A 10 58.96 7.43 -44.89
CA ASP A 10 60.28 7.03 -44.29
C ASP A 10 61.59 7.68 -44.78
N ALA A 11 62.67 7.88 -44.00
CA ALA A 11 63.05 7.75 -42.58
C ALA A 11 64.48 8.35 -42.47
N GLU A 12 64.88 8.95 -41.34
CA GLU A 12 66.19 8.67 -40.70
C GLU A 12 66.29 9.31 -39.31
N GLU A 13 66.87 8.53 -38.42
CA GLU A 13 66.91 8.64 -36.96
C GLU A 13 68.23 9.27 -36.50
N ALA A 14 68.20 10.05 -35.41
CA ALA A 14 69.39 10.40 -34.64
C ALA A 14 69.05 10.53 -33.13
N PRO A 15 69.99 10.24 -32.22
CA PRO A 15 69.74 9.41 -31.04
C PRO A 15 69.53 10.15 -29.70
N ALA A 16 69.04 9.40 -28.71
CA ALA A 16 68.88 9.72 -27.28
C ALA A 16 70.25 9.92 -26.56
N PRO A 17 70.38 10.44 -25.30
CA PRO A 17 69.58 10.14 -24.08
C PRO A 17 69.31 11.39 -23.18
N ALA A 18 68.64 11.41 -22.01
CA ALA A 18 68.46 10.42 -20.95
C ALA A 18 67.20 10.68 -20.09
N GLY A 19 66.46 9.60 -19.81
CA GLY A 19 66.10 9.16 -18.45
C GLY A 19 65.18 10.02 -17.58
N ARG A 20 63.86 10.01 -17.82
CA ARG A 20 62.87 10.14 -16.75
C ARG A 20 62.31 8.75 -16.42
N ARG A 21 62.52 8.32 -15.17
CA ARG A 21 62.00 7.08 -14.59
C ARG A 21 60.46 7.04 -14.72
N LEU A 22 59.96 6.01 -15.40
CA LEU A 22 58.55 5.61 -15.33
C LEU A 22 58.31 4.88 -14.01
N ILE A 23 57.33 5.32 -13.24
CA ILE A 23 56.78 4.57 -12.11
C ILE A 23 55.75 3.60 -12.70
N PRO A 24 55.83 2.28 -12.44
CA PRO A 24 54.89 1.32 -13.00
C PRO A 24 53.50 1.46 -12.36
N VAL A 25 52.50 1.53 -13.23
CA VAL A 25 51.07 1.48 -12.93
C VAL A 25 50.70 0.03 -12.60
N GLU A 26 50.55 -0.36 -11.32
CA GLU A 26 49.82 -1.57 -10.91
C GLU A 26 49.29 -1.52 -9.46
N VAL A 27 49.02 -0.34 -8.89
CA VAL A 27 48.46 -0.26 -7.51
C VAL A 27 46.93 -0.35 -7.49
N GLY A 28 46.27 0.10 -8.57
CA GLY A 28 44.79 0.12 -8.68
C GLY A 28 44.13 -1.26 -8.64
N PRO A 29 44.56 -2.26 -9.45
CA PRO A 29 43.93 -3.57 -9.49
C PRO A 29 44.13 -4.36 -8.18
N VAL A 30 45.30 -4.23 -7.55
CA VAL A 30 45.61 -4.92 -6.29
C VAL A 30 44.79 -4.35 -5.13
N LEU A 31 44.64 -3.02 -5.03
CA LEU A 31 43.77 -2.41 -4.03
C LEU A 31 42.30 -2.76 -4.22
N ALA A 32 41.83 -2.86 -5.47
CA ALA A 32 40.47 -3.29 -5.78
C ALA A 32 40.21 -4.76 -5.39
N ALA A 33 41.17 -5.64 -5.64
CA ALA A 33 41.09 -7.05 -5.23
C ALA A 33 41.09 -7.21 -3.70
N VAL A 34 41.94 -6.46 -2.99
CA VAL A 34 41.96 -6.45 -1.52
C VAL A 34 40.63 -5.90 -0.96
N GLY A 35 40.08 -4.83 -1.57
CA GLY A 35 38.78 -4.29 -1.19
C GLY A 35 37.64 -5.29 -1.35
N LEU A 36 37.60 -6.04 -2.46
CA LEU A 36 36.59 -7.07 -2.70
C LEU A 36 36.72 -8.25 -1.71
N ILE A 37 37.94 -8.64 -1.34
CA ILE A 37 38.18 -9.70 -0.34
C ILE A 37 37.71 -9.26 1.05
N VAL A 38 37.93 -7.99 1.43
CA VAL A 38 37.44 -7.44 2.71
C VAL A 38 35.91 -7.38 2.73
N ILE A 39 35.27 -6.99 1.62
CA ILE A 39 33.80 -6.98 1.50
C ILE A 39 33.24 -8.41 1.56
N ALA A 40 33.87 -9.38 0.88
CA ALA A 40 33.46 -10.78 0.92
C ALA A 40 33.63 -11.38 2.32
N ALA A 41 34.73 -11.07 3.02
CA ALA A 41 34.97 -11.52 4.39
C ALA A 41 33.98 -10.89 5.40
N ALA A 42 33.68 -9.59 5.27
CA ALA A 42 32.67 -8.91 6.07
C ALA A 42 31.26 -9.47 5.81
N SER A 43 30.93 -9.76 4.55
CA SER A 43 29.66 -10.38 4.15
C SER A 43 29.52 -11.80 4.68
N TYR A 44 30.61 -12.59 4.64
CA TYR A 44 30.65 -13.94 5.21
C TYR A 44 30.54 -13.94 6.74
N ALA A 45 31.19 -12.98 7.41
CA ALA A 45 31.11 -12.81 8.86
C ALA A 45 29.71 -12.34 9.33
N LEU A 46 29.01 -11.55 8.52
CA LEU A 46 27.61 -11.15 8.73
C LEU A 46 26.63 -12.33 8.55
N LEU A 47 26.90 -13.25 7.63
CA LEU A 47 26.13 -14.49 7.47
C LEU A 47 26.38 -15.51 8.60
N GLY A 48 27.53 -15.43 9.29
CA GLY A 48 27.93 -16.31 10.39
C GLY A 48 27.69 -15.75 11.80
N GLY A 49 27.18 -14.53 11.95
CA GLY A 49 26.82 -13.94 13.25
C GLY A 49 27.98 -13.44 14.12
N SER A 50 29.17 -13.18 13.56
CA SER A 50 30.32 -12.66 14.32
C SER A 50 30.94 -11.43 13.66
N LEU A 51 30.87 -10.26 14.31
CA LEU A 51 31.54 -9.03 13.86
C LEU A 51 33.03 -9.03 14.26
N PRO A 52 33.97 -8.65 13.36
CA PRO A 52 35.34 -8.39 13.77
C PRO A 52 35.44 -7.02 14.46
N THR A 53 35.90 -7.01 15.71
CA THR A 53 36.22 -5.78 16.45
C THR A 53 37.56 -5.22 15.98
N VAL A 54 37.56 -4.04 15.36
CA VAL A 54 38.79 -3.25 15.17
C VAL A 54 38.79 -2.15 16.23
N ALA A 55 39.77 -2.19 17.12
CA ALA A 55 39.96 -1.24 18.21
C ALA A 55 41.14 -0.28 17.91
N GLY A 56 40.86 1.03 17.95
CA GLY A 56 41.76 2.12 18.38
C GLY A 56 42.50 2.93 17.30
N PRO A 57 43.05 4.13 17.63
CA PRO A 57 43.00 4.91 18.88
C PRO A 57 42.34 6.31 18.73
N GLY A 58 42.07 6.98 19.85
CA GLY A 58 41.07 8.05 19.99
C GLY A 58 41.47 9.51 19.69
N GLY A 59 40.42 10.33 19.54
CA GLY A 59 40.41 11.79 19.38
C GLY A 59 38.96 12.32 19.45
N PRO A 60 38.71 13.57 19.89
CA PRO A 60 37.49 13.93 20.64
C PRO A 60 36.25 14.23 19.76
N SER A 61 35.12 13.74 20.25
CA SER A 61 33.71 14.16 20.06
C SER A 61 33.36 15.12 18.91
N GLY A 62 32.65 14.59 17.90
CA GLY A 62 31.76 15.33 16.99
C GLY A 62 30.45 14.53 16.80
N PRO A 63 29.28 15.18 16.60
CA PRO A 63 28.00 14.49 16.48
C PRO A 63 27.78 14.04 15.03
N GLY A 64 27.52 12.75 14.81
CA GLY A 64 27.21 12.24 13.48
C GLY A 64 27.75 10.84 13.22
N GLY A 65 27.40 9.88 14.08
CA GLY A 65 27.38 8.49 13.62
C GLY A 65 26.14 8.26 12.76
N PRO A 66 26.15 7.30 11.80
CA PRO A 66 24.93 6.92 11.11
C PRO A 66 23.88 6.57 12.17
N VAL A 67 22.73 7.25 12.12
CA VAL A 67 21.58 6.93 12.95
C VAL A 67 21.32 5.44 12.75
N ARG A 68 21.42 4.64 13.81
CA ARG A 68 21.02 3.23 13.75
C ARG A 68 19.55 3.25 13.30
N THR A 69 19.26 2.72 12.11
CA THR A 69 17.90 2.38 11.73
C THR A 69 17.34 1.54 12.87
N PRO A 70 16.27 1.98 13.56
CA PRO A 70 15.70 1.21 14.65
C PRO A 70 15.38 -0.19 14.13
N THR A 71 15.83 -1.23 14.84
CA THR A 71 15.38 -2.59 14.54
C THR A 71 13.90 -2.66 14.93
N PRO A 72 12.98 -3.05 14.02
CA PRO A 72 11.58 -3.17 14.38
C PRO A 72 11.39 -4.10 15.58
N SER A 73 10.49 -3.73 16.48
CA SER A 73 10.14 -4.54 17.63
C SER A 73 9.50 -5.85 17.17
N ASN A 74 9.89 -6.96 17.78
CA ASN A 74 9.24 -8.25 17.57
C ASN A 74 7.83 -8.31 18.22
N VAL A 75 7.51 -7.37 19.11
CA VAL A 75 6.23 -7.25 19.81
C VAL A 75 5.54 -5.94 19.42
N ILE A 76 4.24 -5.97 19.20
CA ILE A 76 3.46 -4.73 19.10
C ILE A 76 3.37 -4.09 20.49
N ILE A 77 3.97 -2.91 20.63
CA ILE A 77 3.81 -2.08 21.82
C ILE A 77 2.74 -1.04 21.51
N VAL A 78 1.63 -1.09 22.24
CA VAL A 78 0.56 -0.09 22.18
C VAL A 78 0.85 1.02 23.19
N ASP A 79 0.71 2.28 22.79
CA ASP A 79 0.84 3.40 23.73
C ASP A 79 -0.32 3.37 24.74
N PRO A 80 -0.06 3.23 26.06
CA PRO A 80 -1.10 3.10 27.08
C PRO A 80 -1.96 4.37 27.25
N ARG A 81 -1.58 5.49 26.64
CA ARG A 81 -2.41 6.72 26.62
C ARG A 81 -3.52 6.64 25.57
N THR A 82 -3.50 5.62 24.72
CA THR A 82 -4.42 5.51 23.58
C THR A 82 -5.63 4.64 23.94
N LYS A 83 -6.80 5.27 24.02
CA LYS A 83 -8.07 4.54 24.01
C LYS A 83 -8.64 4.57 22.60
N VAL A 84 -8.26 3.58 21.80
CA VAL A 84 -8.87 3.38 20.48
C VAL A 84 -10.22 2.68 20.67
N PRO A 85 -11.35 3.30 20.31
CA PRO A 85 -12.64 2.61 20.35
C PRO A 85 -12.66 1.46 19.34
N GLY A 86 -13.24 0.32 19.73
CA GLY A 86 -13.30 -0.87 18.89
C GLY A 86 -11.94 -1.53 18.65
N SER A 87 -11.70 -1.99 17.43
CA SER A 87 -10.53 -2.79 17.07
C SER A 87 -9.91 -2.37 15.73
N LEU A 88 -8.60 -2.17 15.74
CA LEU A 88 -7.77 -1.98 14.57
C LEU A 88 -7.21 -3.31 14.08
N LEU A 89 -6.97 -3.39 12.78
CA LEU A 89 -6.51 -4.58 12.08
C LEU A 89 -5.36 -4.18 11.16
N TYR A 90 -4.25 -4.92 11.19
CA TYR A 90 -3.07 -4.66 10.35
C TYR A 90 -2.22 -5.93 10.21
N ALA A 91 -1.21 -5.90 9.35
CA ALA A 91 -0.28 -7.01 9.18
C ALA A 91 1.15 -6.65 9.62
N LYS A 92 1.86 -7.65 10.14
CA LYS A 92 3.27 -7.57 10.54
C LYS A 92 3.92 -8.94 10.37
N ASP A 93 5.11 -8.98 9.76
CA ASP A 93 5.90 -10.20 9.54
C ASP A 93 5.08 -11.34 8.90
N GLY A 94 4.23 -11.02 7.93
CA GLY A 94 3.37 -11.99 7.25
C GLY A 94 2.29 -12.60 8.15
N ASN A 95 1.85 -11.87 9.18
CA ASN A 95 0.82 -12.30 10.11
C ASN A 95 -0.20 -11.18 10.31
N ILE A 96 -1.44 -11.56 10.57
CA ILE A 96 -2.53 -10.62 10.83
C ILE A 96 -2.61 -10.35 12.33
N TRP A 97 -2.78 -9.07 12.70
CA TRP A 97 -2.85 -8.61 14.08
C TRP A 97 -4.11 -7.77 14.30
N VAL A 98 -4.72 -7.94 15.48
CA VAL A 98 -5.84 -7.15 15.95
C VAL A 98 -5.43 -6.38 17.19
N GLN A 99 -5.68 -5.08 17.22
CA GLN A 99 -5.43 -4.21 18.36
C GLN A 99 -6.74 -3.64 18.90
N SER A 100 -7.02 -3.89 20.17
CA SER A 100 -8.22 -3.42 20.87
C SER A 100 -7.81 -2.80 22.20
N GLY A 101 -8.09 -1.50 22.38
CA GLY A 101 -7.55 -0.74 23.51
C GLY A 101 -6.02 -0.82 23.55
N GLU A 102 -5.47 -1.25 24.69
CA GLU A 102 -4.02 -1.36 24.94
C GLU A 102 -3.44 -2.73 24.56
N GLN A 103 -4.25 -3.64 24.02
CA GLN A 103 -3.82 -5.00 23.71
C GLN A 103 -3.75 -5.21 22.20
N ALA A 104 -2.65 -5.80 21.75
CA ALA A 104 -2.50 -6.34 20.41
C ALA A 104 -2.38 -7.86 20.49
N ARG A 105 -3.16 -8.55 19.67
CA ARG A 105 -3.19 -10.01 19.56
C ARG A 105 -2.91 -10.42 18.13
N GLN A 106 -1.98 -11.36 17.97
CA GLN A 106 -1.75 -12.04 16.71
C GLN A 106 -2.95 -12.96 16.39
N LEU A 107 -3.52 -12.79 15.20
CA LEU A 107 -4.68 -13.54 14.71
C LEU A 107 -4.26 -14.74 13.86
N THR A 108 -3.18 -14.62 13.09
CA THR A 108 -2.62 -15.69 12.25
C THR A 108 -1.12 -15.84 12.50
N ASP A 109 -0.56 -17.02 12.25
CA ASP A 109 0.84 -17.36 12.57
C ASP A 109 1.59 -18.02 11.41
N SER A 110 1.09 -17.89 10.17
CA SER A 110 1.67 -18.57 9.02
C SER A 110 2.97 -17.92 8.49
N GLY A 111 3.15 -16.62 8.70
CA GLY A 111 4.25 -15.84 8.13
C GLY A 111 4.09 -15.49 6.64
N ASP A 112 2.96 -15.84 6.01
CA ASP A 112 2.66 -15.56 4.59
C ASP A 112 1.26 -14.90 4.41
N ASP A 113 0.74 -14.21 5.43
CA ASP A 113 -0.56 -13.53 5.44
C ASP A 113 -0.45 -12.00 5.32
N SER A 114 -1.35 -11.40 4.54
CA SER A 114 -1.36 -9.96 4.24
C SER A 114 -2.77 -9.43 3.93
N MET A 115 -2.88 -8.11 3.79
CA MET A 115 -4.06 -7.37 3.31
C MET A 115 -5.37 -7.74 4.04
N PRO A 116 -5.41 -7.60 5.38
CA PRO A 116 -6.57 -8.02 6.14
C PRO A 116 -7.72 -7.01 6.05
N VAL A 117 -8.96 -7.51 6.07
CA VAL A 117 -10.17 -6.69 6.08
C VAL A 117 -11.24 -7.33 6.97
N TRP A 118 -11.96 -6.50 7.72
CA TRP A 118 -13.10 -6.95 8.54
C TRP A 118 -14.29 -7.39 7.67
N SER A 119 -15.02 -8.41 8.11
CA SER A 119 -16.41 -8.57 7.69
C SER A 119 -17.27 -7.41 8.22
N PRO A 120 -18.36 -7.00 7.55
CA PRO A 120 -19.17 -5.86 7.97
C PRO A 120 -19.79 -6.01 9.36
N ASP A 121 -20.07 -7.26 9.76
CA ASP A 121 -20.61 -7.61 11.08
C ASP A 121 -19.51 -7.78 12.17
N GLY A 122 -18.23 -7.70 11.77
CA GLY A 122 -17.07 -7.87 12.66
C GLY A 122 -16.84 -9.29 13.17
N THR A 123 -17.57 -10.29 12.67
CA THR A 123 -17.44 -11.68 13.14
C THR A 123 -16.24 -12.41 12.55
N SER A 124 -15.74 -11.94 11.41
CA SER A 124 -14.65 -12.57 10.65
C SER A 124 -13.66 -11.55 10.12
N VAL A 125 -12.46 -12.04 9.80
CA VAL A 125 -11.44 -11.30 9.06
C VAL A 125 -11.13 -12.07 7.78
N TYR A 126 -11.14 -11.36 6.65
CA TYR A 126 -10.62 -11.86 5.37
C TYR A 126 -9.19 -11.37 5.18
N TYR A 127 -8.36 -12.16 4.52
CA TYR A 127 -6.95 -11.83 4.26
C TYR A 127 -6.42 -12.63 3.06
N VAL A 128 -5.31 -12.18 2.50
CA VAL A 128 -4.58 -12.89 1.44
C VAL A 128 -3.51 -13.76 2.09
N HIS A 129 -3.51 -15.05 1.77
CA HIS A 129 -2.51 -16.02 2.18
C HIS A 129 -1.74 -16.53 0.96
N ASP A 130 -0.41 -16.40 0.98
CA ASP A 130 0.47 -16.87 -0.08
C ASP A 130 0.99 -18.28 0.21
N THR A 131 0.70 -19.22 -0.71
CA THR A 131 1.30 -20.57 -0.63
C THR A 131 2.37 -20.76 -1.68
N ARG A 132 3.55 -21.25 -1.26
CA ARG A 132 4.59 -21.67 -2.19
C ARG A 132 4.23 -23.00 -2.82
N ALA A 133 4.34 -23.08 -4.15
CA ALA A 133 4.12 -24.30 -4.91
C ALA A 133 5.12 -24.40 -6.07
N SER A 134 5.10 -25.51 -6.79
CA SER A 134 5.82 -25.67 -8.05
C SER A 134 4.86 -25.86 -9.21
N GLY A 135 5.16 -25.20 -10.31
CA GLY A 135 4.48 -25.28 -11.59
C GLY A 135 5.21 -26.18 -12.54
N LYS A 136 4.53 -26.48 -13.63
CA LYS A 136 5.08 -27.28 -14.73
C LYS A 136 4.83 -26.55 -16.04
N TRP A 137 5.87 -26.47 -16.85
CA TRP A 137 5.84 -26.00 -18.21
C TRP A 137 6.35 -27.11 -19.12
N ILE A 138 5.48 -27.67 -19.95
CA ILE A 138 5.84 -28.72 -20.91
C ILE A 138 6.39 -28.06 -22.18
N THR A 139 7.62 -28.41 -22.54
CA THR A 139 8.29 -28.05 -23.81
C THR A 139 8.50 -29.29 -24.67
N ASN A 140 8.87 -29.10 -25.94
CA ASN A 140 9.25 -30.19 -26.84
C ASN A 140 10.43 -31.02 -26.28
N ASP A 141 11.31 -30.40 -25.50
CA ASP A 141 12.50 -31.04 -24.91
C ASP A 141 12.25 -31.62 -23.49
N GLY A 142 11.00 -31.66 -23.03
CA GLY A 142 10.61 -32.21 -21.73
C GLY A 142 9.90 -31.22 -20.80
N ILE A 143 9.76 -31.62 -19.52
CA ILE A 143 9.02 -30.86 -18.50
C ILE A 143 10.00 -29.98 -17.72
N ARG A 144 9.75 -28.67 -17.70
CA ARG A 144 10.41 -27.71 -16.82
C ARG A 144 9.54 -27.43 -15.61
N THR A 145 10.12 -27.40 -14.41
CA THR A 145 9.44 -26.99 -13.18
C THR A 145 9.89 -25.61 -12.75
N TYR A 146 8.98 -24.82 -12.19
CA TYR A 146 9.28 -23.48 -11.67
C TYR A 146 8.56 -23.26 -10.34
N ASN A 147 9.03 -22.33 -9.51
CA ASN A 147 8.37 -21.98 -8.25
C ASN A 147 7.25 -20.96 -8.51
N LEU A 148 6.13 -21.09 -7.81
CA LEU A 148 5.04 -20.12 -7.79
C LEU A 148 4.72 -19.69 -6.37
N SER A 149 4.34 -18.42 -6.24
CA SER A 149 3.46 -18.00 -5.15
C SER A 149 2.02 -18.13 -5.61
N ILE A 150 1.16 -18.63 -4.74
CA ILE A 150 -0.26 -18.84 -5.01
C ILE A 150 -1.04 -18.10 -3.92
N PRO A 151 -1.43 -16.83 -4.19
CA PRO A 151 -2.25 -16.08 -3.28
C PRO A 151 -3.66 -16.68 -3.24
N SER A 152 -4.26 -16.72 -2.06
CA SER A 152 -5.63 -17.16 -1.84
C SER A 152 -6.32 -16.23 -0.86
N LEU A 153 -7.58 -15.89 -1.13
CA LEU A 153 -8.42 -15.18 -0.16
C LEU A 153 -8.90 -16.20 0.87
N LEU A 154 -8.51 -16.00 2.13
CA LEU A 154 -8.95 -16.79 3.27
C LEU A 154 -9.86 -15.96 4.17
N GLN A 155 -10.61 -16.65 5.02
CA GLN A 155 -11.45 -16.09 6.08
C GLN A 155 -11.16 -16.82 7.38
N VAL A 156 -10.97 -16.08 8.47
CA VAL A 156 -10.83 -16.62 9.84
C VAL A 156 -11.83 -15.92 10.76
N ASN A 157 -12.22 -16.57 11.86
CA ASN A 157 -13.04 -15.91 12.88
C ASN A 157 -12.25 -14.76 13.52
N ALA A 158 -12.93 -13.66 13.82
CA ALA A 158 -12.33 -12.48 14.44
C ALA A 158 -11.66 -12.76 15.81
N ASP A 159 -12.19 -13.72 16.55
CA ASP A 159 -11.66 -14.17 17.84
C ASP A 159 -10.46 -15.13 17.71
N GLY A 160 -10.08 -15.52 16.48
CA GLY A 160 -9.01 -16.48 16.19
C GLY A 160 -9.39 -17.93 16.43
N THR A 161 -10.65 -18.23 16.71
CA THR A 161 -11.11 -19.61 16.88
C THR A 161 -11.35 -20.28 15.53
N GLY A 162 -11.24 -21.61 15.50
CA GLY A 162 -11.48 -22.40 14.29
C GLY A 162 -10.35 -22.29 13.26
N ALA A 163 -10.42 -23.16 12.26
CA ALA A 163 -9.46 -23.15 11.15
C ALA A 163 -9.85 -22.12 10.09
N PRO A 164 -8.88 -21.40 9.48
CA PRO A 164 -9.15 -20.55 8.34
C PRO A 164 -9.81 -21.31 7.18
N LYS A 165 -10.72 -20.64 6.47
CA LYS A 165 -11.46 -21.17 5.32
C LYS A 165 -10.99 -20.49 4.05
N THR A 166 -10.63 -21.26 3.03
CA THR A 166 -10.35 -20.71 1.70
C THR A 166 -11.63 -20.27 1.00
N VAL A 167 -11.73 -18.98 0.70
CA VAL A 167 -12.83 -18.37 -0.05
C VAL A 167 -12.58 -18.52 -1.55
N LEU A 168 -11.41 -18.07 -2.01
CA LEU A 168 -10.98 -18.11 -3.41
C LEU A 168 -9.49 -18.45 -3.47
N THR A 169 -9.09 -19.32 -4.41
CA THR A 169 -7.68 -19.61 -4.65
C THR A 169 -7.23 -19.03 -5.98
N GLY A 170 -6.04 -18.42 -6.01
CA GLY A 170 -5.40 -17.98 -7.25
C GLY A 170 -4.87 -19.13 -8.11
N ARG A 171 -4.89 -20.38 -7.62
CA ARG A 171 -4.34 -21.54 -8.34
C ARG A 171 -5.18 -21.88 -9.57
N VAL A 172 -4.52 -21.96 -10.72
CA VAL A 172 -5.12 -22.42 -11.97
C VAL A 172 -4.45 -23.71 -12.43
N ARG A 173 -5.25 -24.69 -12.83
CA ARG A 173 -4.76 -25.91 -13.49
C ARG A 173 -5.37 -26.02 -14.87
N ASN A 174 -4.52 -26.15 -15.88
CA ASN A 174 -4.94 -26.41 -17.26
C ASN A 174 -4.18 -27.65 -17.76
N GLY A 175 -4.84 -28.81 -17.73
CA GLY A 175 -4.19 -30.10 -17.94
C GLY A 175 -3.00 -30.29 -16.98
N SER A 176 -1.81 -30.48 -17.54
CA SER A 176 -0.57 -30.67 -16.77
C SER A 176 0.08 -29.36 -16.29
N TYR A 177 -0.37 -28.20 -16.78
CA TYR A 177 0.18 -26.89 -16.41
C TYR A 177 -0.47 -26.40 -15.11
N THR A 178 0.35 -25.84 -14.22
CA THR A 178 -0.11 -25.21 -12.97
C THR A 178 0.38 -23.77 -12.94
N TRP A 179 -0.56 -22.84 -12.83
CA TRP A 179 -0.35 -21.39 -12.81
C TRP A 179 -0.99 -20.77 -11.57
N SER A 180 -0.76 -19.47 -11.36
CA SER A 180 -1.54 -18.66 -10.44
C SER A 180 -1.90 -17.31 -11.06
N TYR A 181 -3.01 -16.74 -10.61
CA TYR A 181 -3.37 -15.33 -10.79
C TYR A 181 -3.28 -14.60 -9.45
N PHE A 182 -3.10 -13.29 -9.48
CA PHE A 182 -3.00 -12.43 -8.31
C PHE A 182 -4.35 -12.27 -7.62
N ILE A 183 -4.36 -12.19 -6.29
CA ILE A 183 -5.51 -11.77 -5.48
C ILE A 183 -4.96 -10.76 -4.47
N ARG A 184 -5.40 -9.51 -4.56
CA ARG A 184 -4.91 -8.43 -3.69
C ARG A 184 -6.06 -7.57 -3.19
N GLU A 185 -5.81 -6.93 -2.04
CA GLU A 185 -6.59 -5.82 -1.48
C GLU A 185 -8.10 -6.08 -1.43
N PRO A 186 -8.55 -7.12 -0.70
CA PRO A 186 -9.97 -7.41 -0.57
C PRO A 186 -10.71 -6.28 0.15
N ALA A 187 -11.86 -5.90 -0.38
CA ALA A 187 -12.80 -5.00 0.25
C ALA A 187 -14.21 -5.61 0.23
N ILE A 188 -14.75 -5.91 1.42
CA ILE A 188 -16.06 -6.55 1.57
C ILE A 188 -17.16 -5.48 1.48
N SER A 189 -18.22 -5.76 0.71
CA SER A 189 -19.38 -4.89 0.59
C SER A 189 -20.12 -4.78 1.93
N PRO A 190 -20.81 -3.66 2.23
CA PRO A 190 -21.49 -3.47 3.51
C PRO A 190 -22.56 -4.52 3.85
N ASP A 191 -23.15 -5.16 2.84
CA ASP A 191 -24.10 -6.27 3.01
C ASP A 191 -23.43 -7.64 3.20
N GLY A 192 -22.10 -7.72 3.07
CA GLY A 192 -21.31 -8.94 3.25
C GLY A 192 -21.45 -9.97 2.13
N THR A 193 -22.08 -9.63 1.00
CA THR A 193 -22.35 -10.60 -0.08
C THR A 193 -21.28 -10.60 -1.18
N THR A 194 -20.55 -9.50 -1.33
CA THR A 194 -19.60 -9.27 -2.41
C THR A 194 -18.25 -8.82 -1.87
N ALA A 195 -17.16 -9.29 -2.47
CA ALA A 195 -15.83 -8.72 -2.27
C ALA A 195 -15.36 -8.03 -3.56
N ALA A 196 -14.89 -6.79 -3.46
CA ALA A 196 -14.06 -6.19 -4.48
C ALA A 196 -12.62 -6.69 -4.31
N LEU A 197 -11.98 -7.05 -5.41
CA LEU A 197 -10.62 -7.58 -5.44
C LEU A 197 -9.82 -6.92 -6.55
N ILE A 198 -8.52 -6.78 -6.34
CA ILE A 198 -7.55 -6.42 -7.37
C ILE A 198 -6.90 -7.71 -7.88
N THR A 199 -7.22 -8.10 -9.12
CA THR A 199 -6.90 -9.43 -9.64
C THR A 199 -6.89 -9.50 -11.17
N ASP A 200 -5.97 -10.29 -11.73
CA ASP A 200 -5.95 -10.71 -13.14
C ASP A 200 -6.68 -12.05 -13.37
N GLY A 201 -7.28 -12.63 -12.32
CA GLY A 201 -8.04 -13.86 -12.40
C GLY A 201 -9.35 -13.76 -13.21
N PRO A 202 -9.94 -14.89 -13.59
CA PRO A 202 -9.42 -16.25 -13.42
C PRO A 202 -8.36 -16.63 -14.48
N ASP A 203 -8.06 -15.74 -15.42
CA ASP A 203 -7.15 -15.99 -16.55
C ASP A 203 -5.87 -15.13 -16.44
N PRO A 204 -4.80 -15.66 -15.83
CA PRO A 204 -3.55 -14.93 -15.62
C PRO A 204 -2.80 -14.62 -16.93
N THR A 205 -3.20 -15.19 -18.08
CA THR A 205 -2.50 -14.96 -19.35
C THR A 205 -2.63 -13.53 -19.85
N ARG A 206 -3.65 -12.79 -19.37
CA ARG A 206 -3.87 -11.39 -19.71
C ARG A 206 -2.98 -10.43 -18.92
N SER A 207 -2.49 -10.84 -17.74
CA SER A 207 -1.71 -10.00 -16.81
C SER A 207 -2.38 -8.67 -16.43
N ASP A 208 -3.72 -8.59 -16.54
CA ASP A 208 -4.50 -7.38 -16.28
C ASP A 208 -4.95 -7.35 -14.82
N ILE A 209 -4.12 -6.81 -13.92
CA ILE A 209 -4.43 -6.71 -12.49
C ILE A 209 -5.45 -5.59 -12.28
N VAL A 210 -6.74 -5.92 -12.37
CA VAL A 210 -7.83 -4.93 -12.35
C VAL A 210 -8.82 -5.23 -11.24
N LEU A 211 -9.62 -4.21 -10.91
CA LEU A 211 -10.78 -4.37 -10.05
C LEU A 211 -11.76 -5.42 -10.64
N LYS A 212 -12.11 -6.42 -9.83
CA LYS A 212 -13.17 -7.40 -10.09
C LYS A 212 -14.07 -7.57 -8.86
N LEU A 213 -15.27 -8.10 -9.09
CA LEU A 213 -16.25 -8.37 -8.04
C LEU A 213 -16.40 -9.88 -7.87
N LEU A 214 -16.15 -10.37 -6.66
CA LEU A 214 -16.34 -11.74 -6.22
C LEU A 214 -17.66 -11.85 -5.44
N ASP A 215 -18.58 -12.65 -5.95
CA ASP A 215 -19.73 -13.10 -5.15
C ASP A 215 -19.24 -14.11 -4.10
N LEU A 216 -19.39 -13.79 -2.81
CA LEU A 216 -18.82 -14.57 -1.71
C LEU A 216 -19.54 -15.91 -1.49
N GLN A 217 -20.78 -16.05 -1.97
CA GLN A 217 -21.55 -17.28 -1.85
C GLN A 217 -21.22 -18.26 -2.98
N THR A 218 -21.28 -17.79 -4.23
CA THR A 218 -21.08 -18.59 -5.44
C THR A 218 -19.61 -18.71 -5.84
N LYS A 219 -18.73 -17.88 -5.25
CA LYS A 219 -17.29 -17.78 -5.55
C LYS A 219 -17.00 -17.37 -7.00
N LYS A 220 -17.98 -16.73 -7.64
CA LYS A 220 -17.87 -16.30 -9.04
C LYS A 220 -17.24 -14.91 -9.11
N LEU A 221 -16.15 -14.81 -9.87
CA LEU A 221 -15.57 -13.52 -10.28
C LEU A 221 -16.35 -12.94 -11.46
N THR A 222 -16.63 -11.64 -11.39
CA THR A 222 -17.26 -10.86 -12.45
C THR A 222 -16.44 -9.62 -12.76
N ASP A 223 -16.42 -9.26 -14.04
CA ASP A 223 -15.76 -8.05 -14.51
C ASP A 223 -16.76 -6.90 -14.48
N PRO A 224 -16.49 -5.80 -13.74
CA PRO A 224 -17.36 -4.63 -13.73
C PRO A 224 -17.39 -3.87 -15.07
N GLN A 225 -16.70 -4.35 -16.12
CA GLN A 225 -16.64 -3.76 -17.47
C GLN A 225 -16.14 -2.32 -17.42
N LEU A 226 -15.05 -2.10 -16.69
CA LEU A 226 -14.43 -0.79 -16.55
C LEU A 226 -13.89 -0.36 -17.91
N ALA A 227 -14.18 0.88 -18.31
CA ALA A 227 -14.01 1.36 -19.68
C ALA A 227 -12.54 1.47 -20.18
N GLU A 228 -11.56 0.87 -19.50
CA GLU A 228 -10.15 1.16 -19.71
C GLU A 228 -9.26 -0.07 -19.53
N SER A 229 -8.50 -0.41 -20.59
CA SER A 229 -7.36 -1.34 -20.53
C SER A 229 -6.16 -0.56 -20.00
N LEU A 230 -5.77 -0.77 -18.75
CA LEU A 230 -4.64 -0.05 -18.15
C LEU A 230 -3.42 -0.94 -18.01
N ALA A 231 -2.29 -0.45 -18.49
CA ALA A 231 -1.01 -1.15 -18.44
C ALA A 231 -0.45 -1.38 -17.03
N LEU A 232 -0.99 -0.72 -15.98
CA LEU A 232 -0.49 -0.79 -14.59
C LEU A 232 -1.54 -1.18 -13.55
N GLY A 233 -2.79 -1.45 -13.96
CA GLY A 233 -3.83 -1.99 -13.09
C GLY A 233 -4.62 -0.99 -12.24
N HIS A 234 -5.48 -1.54 -11.36
CA HIS A 234 -6.27 -0.81 -10.36
C HIS A 234 -5.79 -1.16 -8.94
N GLN A 235 -6.00 -0.28 -7.98
CA GLN A 235 -5.65 -0.51 -6.56
C GLN A 235 -6.77 -0.02 -5.63
N ASP A 236 -6.64 -0.30 -4.35
CA ASP A 236 -7.35 0.35 -3.24
C ASP A 236 -8.89 0.41 -3.36
N PRO A 237 -9.58 -0.73 -3.57
CA PRO A 237 -11.04 -0.72 -3.60
C PRO A 237 -11.62 -0.33 -2.23
N ALA A 238 -12.63 0.54 -2.21
CA ALA A 238 -13.31 0.95 -0.98
C ALA A 238 -14.81 1.22 -1.20
N TRP A 239 -15.66 0.38 -0.61
CA TRP A 239 -17.11 0.51 -0.69
C TRP A 239 -17.64 1.70 0.10
N SER A 240 -18.60 2.43 -0.47
CA SER A 240 -19.40 3.39 0.29
C SER A 240 -20.20 2.64 1.36
N PRO A 241 -20.52 3.30 2.50
CA PRO A 241 -21.28 2.65 3.59
C PRO A 241 -22.65 2.12 3.17
N ASP A 242 -23.26 2.70 2.13
CA ASP A 242 -24.55 2.28 1.58
C ASP A 242 -24.43 1.25 0.43
N GLY A 243 -23.21 0.83 0.08
CA GLY A 243 -22.94 -0.15 -0.96
C GLY A 243 -23.23 0.30 -2.40
N LYS A 244 -23.60 1.56 -2.63
CA LYS A 244 -24.00 2.04 -3.97
C LYS A 244 -22.82 2.48 -4.83
N ILE A 245 -21.73 2.88 -4.20
CA ILE A 245 -20.52 3.36 -4.86
C ILE A 245 -19.34 2.52 -4.38
N LEU A 246 -18.48 2.12 -5.31
CA LEU A 246 -17.18 1.54 -5.02
C LEU A 246 -16.11 2.52 -5.52
N LEU A 247 -15.24 2.97 -4.62
CA LEU A 247 -14.04 3.70 -5.01
C LEU A 247 -12.95 2.72 -5.40
N TYR A 248 -12.08 3.13 -6.33
CA TYR A 248 -10.86 2.43 -6.66
C TYR A 248 -9.82 3.43 -7.20
N VAL A 249 -8.55 3.08 -7.09
CA VAL A 249 -7.45 3.89 -7.61
C VAL A 249 -7.08 3.41 -9.01
N LYS A 250 -6.86 4.38 -9.88
CA LYS A 250 -6.32 4.21 -11.23
C LYS A 250 -4.94 4.85 -11.27
N ASP A 251 -3.93 4.05 -11.58
CA ASP A 251 -2.56 4.52 -11.79
C ASP A 251 -2.32 4.94 -13.24
N ALA A 252 -1.49 5.96 -13.43
CA ALA A 252 -1.06 6.43 -14.75
C ALA A 252 0.29 5.79 -15.14
N ARG A 253 0.49 5.66 -16.46
CA ARG A 253 1.57 4.91 -17.13
C ARG A 253 3.01 5.24 -16.72
N GLU A 254 3.25 6.38 -16.06
CA GLU A 254 4.61 6.84 -15.78
C GLU A 254 5.15 6.39 -14.42
N GLY A 255 4.35 5.73 -13.56
CA GLY A 255 4.79 5.28 -12.24
C GLY A 255 5.35 6.41 -11.35
N ALA A 256 5.17 7.66 -11.79
CA ALA A 256 5.66 8.84 -11.12
C ALA A 256 4.72 9.15 -9.96
N ARG A 257 5.31 9.34 -8.77
CA ARG A 257 4.58 9.84 -7.59
C ARG A 257 3.77 11.08 -7.99
N GLY A 258 2.51 11.14 -7.56
CA GLY A 258 1.60 12.26 -7.85
C GLY A 258 0.68 12.08 -9.06
N THR A 259 0.67 10.91 -9.70
CA THR A 259 -0.26 10.60 -10.82
C THR A 259 -1.50 9.73 -10.52
N PRO A 260 -1.71 9.11 -9.34
CA PRO A 260 -2.88 8.25 -9.13
C PRO A 260 -4.17 9.08 -9.06
N THR A 261 -5.29 8.49 -9.49
CA THR A 261 -6.61 9.11 -9.39
C THR A 261 -7.58 8.18 -8.67
N ILE A 262 -8.38 8.73 -7.76
CA ILE A 262 -9.50 7.98 -7.17
C ILE A 262 -10.68 8.09 -8.14
N ASN A 263 -11.24 6.95 -8.51
CA ASN A 263 -12.38 6.82 -9.40
C ASN A 263 -13.55 6.20 -8.65
N ARG A 264 -14.77 6.48 -9.13
CA ARG A 264 -16.02 5.91 -8.65
C ARG A 264 -16.51 4.88 -9.65
N TYR A 265 -17.06 3.80 -9.12
CA TYR A 265 -17.90 2.84 -9.82
C TYR A 265 -19.29 2.85 -9.20
N THR A 266 -20.32 3.17 -10.01
CA THR A 266 -21.72 3.17 -9.57
C THR A 266 -22.34 1.80 -9.79
N VAL A 267 -22.54 1.06 -8.71
CA VAL A 267 -22.87 -0.38 -8.72
C VAL A 267 -24.13 -0.68 -9.53
N ALA A 268 -25.19 0.13 -9.33
CA ALA A 268 -26.46 -0.09 -10.00
C ALA A 268 -26.43 0.12 -11.53
N THR A 269 -25.45 0.88 -12.05
CA THR A 269 -25.41 1.26 -13.48
C THR A 269 -24.16 0.79 -14.21
N GLY A 270 -23.15 0.31 -13.48
CA GLY A 270 -21.84 0.00 -14.02
C GLY A 270 -21.02 1.22 -14.48
N LYS A 271 -21.52 2.46 -14.26
CA LYS A 271 -20.85 3.67 -14.74
C LYS A 271 -19.65 4.04 -13.88
N THR A 272 -18.59 4.53 -14.52
CA THR A 272 -17.41 5.05 -13.87
C THR A 272 -17.24 6.56 -14.07
N SER A 273 -16.60 7.21 -13.11
CA SER A 273 -16.21 8.63 -13.19
C SER A 273 -15.07 8.93 -12.24
N ALA A 274 -14.17 9.84 -12.59
CA ALA A 274 -13.16 10.33 -11.65
C ALA A 274 -13.83 11.02 -10.44
N LEU A 275 -13.36 10.71 -9.23
CA LEU A 275 -13.67 11.48 -8.01
C LEU A 275 -12.68 12.64 -7.89
N THR A 276 -11.40 12.39 -8.10
CA THR A 276 -10.31 13.36 -7.88
C THR A 276 -9.56 13.69 -9.16
N THR A 277 -8.78 14.77 -9.12
CA THR A 277 -7.63 14.95 -10.02
C THR A 277 -6.51 13.94 -9.66
N ALA A 278 -5.39 14.01 -10.39
CA ALA A 278 -4.19 13.25 -10.06
C ALA A 278 -3.63 13.60 -8.67
N GLY A 279 -2.94 12.64 -8.06
CA GLY A 279 -2.23 12.79 -6.78
C GLY A 279 -2.98 12.26 -5.57
N TYR A 280 -4.04 11.44 -5.73
CA TYR A 280 -4.79 10.87 -4.60
C TYR A 280 -4.93 9.35 -4.72
N MET A 281 -4.77 8.65 -3.61
CA MET A 281 -4.89 7.18 -3.50
C MET A 281 -5.39 6.76 -2.11
N ALA A 282 -5.50 5.44 -1.87
CA ALA A 282 -5.91 4.85 -0.61
C ALA A 282 -7.16 5.48 0.06
N PRO A 283 -8.31 5.56 -0.64
CA PRO A 283 -9.53 6.12 -0.07
C PRO A 283 -10.05 5.31 1.12
N SER A 284 -10.59 5.99 2.13
CA SER A 284 -11.38 5.44 3.23
C SER A 284 -12.62 6.30 3.45
N TRP A 285 -13.80 5.68 3.43
CA TRP A 285 -15.05 6.38 3.65
C TRP A 285 -15.26 6.76 5.11
N SER A 286 -15.83 7.94 5.34
CA SER A 286 -16.55 8.25 6.57
C SER A 286 -17.84 7.42 6.66
N ARG A 287 -18.29 7.09 7.89
CA ARG A 287 -19.49 6.25 8.11
C ARG A 287 -20.77 6.82 7.50
N ASP A 288 -20.88 8.14 7.41
CA ASP A 288 -22.05 8.81 6.83
C ASP A 288 -21.99 8.95 5.29
N GLY A 289 -20.89 8.51 4.67
CA GLY A 289 -20.69 8.56 3.23
C GLY A 289 -20.50 9.97 2.65
N ARG A 290 -20.33 11.01 3.48
CA ARG A 290 -20.18 12.39 2.98
C ARG A 290 -18.74 12.77 2.69
N TYR A 291 -17.79 12.07 3.29
CA TYR A 291 -16.36 12.36 3.21
C TYR A 291 -15.53 11.12 2.93
N VAL A 292 -14.34 11.35 2.36
CA VAL A 292 -13.34 10.32 2.09
C VAL A 292 -12.01 10.81 2.65
N ALA A 293 -11.40 10.07 3.57
CA ALA A 293 -9.98 10.25 3.87
C ALA A 293 -9.16 9.62 2.75
N ALA A 294 -8.06 10.25 2.35
CA ALA A 294 -7.21 9.75 1.28
C ALA A 294 -5.74 10.07 1.55
N THR A 295 -4.85 9.31 0.91
CA THR A 295 -3.45 9.71 0.80
C THR A 295 -3.31 10.66 -0.38
N LYS A 296 -2.74 11.83 -0.14
CA LYS A 296 -2.27 12.77 -1.16
C LYS A 296 -0.80 12.51 -1.44
N THR A 297 -0.45 12.26 -2.69
CA THR A 297 0.92 12.03 -3.13
C THR A 297 1.43 13.25 -3.91
N THR A 298 2.61 13.72 -3.54
CA THR A 298 3.31 14.79 -4.24
C THR A 298 4.72 14.33 -4.65
N SER A 299 5.49 15.21 -5.28
CA SER A 299 6.93 14.98 -5.53
C SER A 299 7.75 14.87 -4.24
N PHE A 300 7.26 15.42 -3.13
CA PHE A 300 8.01 15.50 -1.86
C PHE A 300 7.72 14.31 -0.94
N GLY A 301 6.49 13.77 -0.99
CA GLY A 301 6.09 12.63 -0.19
C GLY A 301 4.58 12.46 -0.15
N THR A 302 4.08 11.89 0.93
CA THR A 302 2.65 11.60 1.12
C THR A 302 2.09 12.26 2.37
N ASP A 303 0.86 12.74 2.29
CA ASP A 303 0.11 13.27 3.42
C ASP A 303 -1.31 12.71 3.44
N VAL A 304 -1.95 12.73 4.59
CA VAL A 304 -3.36 12.36 4.73
C VAL A 304 -4.26 13.60 4.61
N VAL A 305 -5.34 13.47 3.85
CA VAL A 305 -6.32 14.54 3.60
C VAL A 305 -7.76 14.03 3.75
N ILE A 306 -8.71 14.95 3.89
CA ILE A 306 -10.16 14.71 3.81
C ILE A 306 -10.71 15.37 2.55
N LEU A 307 -11.49 14.60 1.78
CA LEU A 307 -12.15 15.01 0.55
C LEU A 307 -13.68 15.04 0.72
N ASP A 308 -14.37 15.95 0.03
CA ASP A 308 -15.83 15.86 -0.16
C ASP A 308 -16.14 14.68 -1.08
N ALA A 309 -16.94 13.72 -0.60
CA ALA A 309 -17.21 12.50 -1.35
C ALA A 309 -18.02 12.73 -2.64
N ARG A 310 -18.70 13.88 -2.80
CA ARG A 310 -19.56 14.20 -3.96
C ARG A 310 -18.80 14.82 -5.11
N ASN A 311 -17.71 15.53 -4.86
CA ASN A 311 -16.94 16.20 -5.91
C ASN A 311 -15.41 16.08 -5.80
N GLY A 312 -14.89 15.39 -4.77
CA GLY A 312 -13.47 15.14 -4.57
C GLY A 312 -12.65 16.36 -4.15
N THR A 313 -13.30 17.47 -3.78
CA THR A 313 -12.61 18.67 -3.29
C THR A 313 -11.89 18.34 -1.99
N GLU A 314 -10.61 18.69 -1.90
CA GLU A 314 -9.85 18.64 -0.64
C GLU A 314 -10.41 19.67 0.33
N LEU A 315 -10.98 19.19 1.44
CA LEU A 315 -11.57 20.02 2.48
C LEU A 315 -10.56 20.34 3.58
N LEU A 316 -9.67 19.39 3.87
CA LEU A 316 -8.73 19.49 4.99
C LEU A 316 -7.49 18.64 4.73
N LYS A 317 -6.32 19.21 5.02
CA LYS A 317 -5.04 18.49 5.09
C LYS A 317 -4.77 18.13 6.55
N LEU A 318 -4.67 16.83 6.86
CA LEU A 318 -4.55 16.32 8.23
C LEU A 318 -3.11 16.20 8.70
N THR A 319 -2.21 15.83 7.80
CA THR A 319 -0.76 15.75 8.06
C THR A 319 -0.03 16.66 7.09
N ASN A 320 1.14 17.14 7.48
CA ASN A 320 2.05 17.92 6.63
C ASN A 320 3.49 17.51 6.93
N ASP A 321 3.72 16.20 6.96
CA ASP A 321 5.00 15.59 7.32
C ASP A 321 5.62 14.81 6.18
N GLU A 322 4.92 14.66 5.05
CA GLU A 322 5.39 14.00 3.82
C GLU A 322 5.66 12.49 3.99
N LEU A 323 5.29 11.91 5.13
CA LEU A 323 5.58 10.53 5.52
C LEU A 323 4.32 9.70 5.82
N SER A 324 3.14 10.30 5.76
CA SER A 324 1.87 9.72 6.22
C SER A 324 1.01 9.22 5.05
N PHE A 325 0.41 8.03 5.19
CA PHE A 325 -0.33 7.35 4.12
C PHE A 325 -1.31 6.29 4.65
N SER A 326 -2.11 5.72 3.74
CA SER A 326 -3.07 4.62 3.99
C SER A 326 -4.03 4.90 5.16
N PRO A 327 -4.84 5.97 5.11
CA PRO A 327 -5.76 6.28 6.18
C PRO A 327 -6.92 5.28 6.28
N VAL A 328 -7.44 5.14 7.49
CA VAL A 328 -8.72 4.50 7.81
C VAL A 328 -9.51 5.40 8.76
N TRP A 329 -10.74 5.73 8.37
CA TRP A 329 -11.63 6.56 9.17
C TRP A 329 -12.24 5.74 10.31
N SER A 330 -12.25 6.29 11.53
CA SER A 330 -12.98 5.71 12.66
C SER A 330 -14.46 5.50 12.29
N PRO A 331 -15.03 4.30 12.48
CA PRO A 331 -16.47 4.10 12.32
C PRO A 331 -17.33 5.06 13.18
N ALA A 332 -16.79 5.54 14.32
CA ALA A 332 -17.45 6.54 15.15
C ALA A 332 -17.41 7.97 14.55
N GLY A 333 -16.53 8.22 13.58
CA GLY A 333 -16.42 9.48 12.85
C GLY A 333 -15.53 10.55 13.50
N ASP A 334 -14.89 10.22 14.62
CA ASP A 334 -14.19 11.12 15.54
C ASP A 334 -12.66 11.06 15.43
N SER A 335 -12.11 10.23 14.54
CA SER A 335 -10.66 10.09 14.36
C SER A 335 -10.32 9.45 13.01
N ILE A 336 -9.08 9.58 12.59
CA ILE A 336 -8.50 8.86 11.45
C ILE A 336 -7.19 8.21 11.90
N ALA A 337 -7.07 6.90 11.68
CA ALA A 337 -5.80 6.20 11.83
C ALA A 337 -5.08 6.12 10.48
N PHE A 338 -3.76 6.09 10.46
CA PHE A 338 -2.96 6.09 9.24
C PHE A 338 -1.55 5.54 9.52
N PHE A 339 -0.88 5.07 8.48
CA PHE A 339 0.53 4.69 8.58
C PHE A 339 1.44 5.90 8.43
N ARG A 340 2.56 5.89 9.15
CA ARG A 340 3.66 6.82 8.96
C ARG A 340 4.96 6.04 8.79
N LEU A 341 5.70 6.34 7.74
CA LEU A 341 7.03 5.77 7.49
C LEU A 341 8.09 6.73 7.99
N ASP A 342 8.69 6.45 9.15
CA ASP A 342 9.77 7.25 9.69
C ASP A 342 11.04 6.41 9.89
N HIS A 343 12.17 6.93 9.43
CA HIS A 343 13.48 6.24 9.50
C HIS A 343 13.45 4.77 9.00
N GLY A 344 12.62 4.46 7.99
CA GLY A 344 12.49 3.11 7.42
C GLY A 344 11.57 2.16 8.17
N VAL A 345 10.88 2.63 9.21
CA VAL A 345 9.94 1.84 10.01
C VAL A 345 8.53 2.39 9.84
N VAL A 346 7.57 1.50 9.57
CA VAL A 346 6.16 1.86 9.49
C VAL A 346 5.51 1.64 10.84
N ASP A 347 4.86 2.68 11.33
CA ASP A 347 4.03 2.66 12.53
C ASP A 347 2.62 3.18 12.23
N LEU A 348 1.66 2.73 13.03
CA LEU A 348 0.28 3.20 12.98
C LEU A 348 0.13 4.41 13.90
N TYR A 349 -0.46 5.47 13.38
CA TYR A 349 -0.78 6.70 14.09
C TYR A 349 -2.29 6.95 14.06
N LEU A 350 -2.75 7.77 14.99
CA LEU A 350 -4.12 8.23 15.12
C LEU A 350 -4.14 9.75 15.23
N VAL A 351 -5.06 10.39 14.52
CA VAL A 351 -5.38 11.80 14.74
C VAL A 351 -6.84 11.98 15.16
N PRO A 352 -7.11 12.56 16.34
CA PRO A 352 -8.47 12.91 16.75
C PRO A 352 -9.06 14.02 15.88
N LEU A 353 -10.37 13.94 15.61
CA LEU A 353 -11.15 14.97 14.94
C LEU A 353 -12.26 15.45 15.86
N THR A 354 -12.35 16.77 16.06
CA THR A 354 -13.45 17.39 16.82
C THR A 354 -14.17 18.44 15.99
N GLY A 355 -15.38 18.84 16.41
CA GLY A 355 -16.23 19.73 15.64
C GLY A 355 -17.02 19.00 14.55
N THR A 356 -17.50 19.75 13.55
CA THR A 356 -18.30 19.22 12.45
C THR A 356 -17.75 19.68 11.12
N ALA A 357 -17.94 18.85 10.11
CA ALA A 357 -17.59 19.18 8.74
C ALA A 357 -18.16 20.54 8.27
N PRO A 358 -17.41 21.32 7.45
CA PRO A 358 -16.01 21.09 7.06
C PRO A 358 -14.99 21.60 8.09
N ASN A 359 -15.43 22.19 9.20
CA ASN A 359 -14.59 22.90 10.17
C ASN A 359 -14.11 21.97 11.30
N TRP A 360 -13.53 20.82 10.95
CA TRP A 360 -12.92 19.97 11.97
C TRP A 360 -11.72 20.66 12.61
N THR A 361 -11.54 20.45 13.91
CA THR A 361 -10.28 20.70 14.58
C THR A 361 -9.51 19.37 14.65
N VAL A 362 -8.29 19.41 14.14
CA VAL A 362 -7.36 18.27 14.10
C VAL A 362 -6.56 18.25 15.39
N GLY A 363 -6.60 17.14 16.13
CA GLY A 363 -5.77 16.95 17.32
C GLY A 363 -4.31 16.65 16.98
N GLU A 364 -3.48 16.51 18.00
CA GLU A 364 -2.10 16.04 17.82
C GLU A 364 -2.07 14.57 17.37
N PRO A 365 -1.23 14.19 16.39
CA PRO A 365 -1.01 12.79 16.03
C PRO A 365 -0.46 11.97 17.20
N ILE A 366 -1.02 10.79 17.43
CA ILE A 366 -0.65 9.87 18.49
C ILE A 366 -0.16 8.56 17.88
N ALA A 367 1.04 8.11 18.22
CA ALA A 367 1.53 6.81 17.80
C ALA A 367 0.74 5.70 18.52
N LEU A 368 0.10 4.82 17.76
CA LEU A 368 -0.60 3.63 18.26
C LEU A 368 0.33 2.41 18.36
N THR A 369 1.40 2.40 17.56
CA THR A 369 2.49 1.42 17.62
C THR A 369 3.83 2.12 17.71
N LEU A 370 4.83 1.46 18.30
CA LEU A 370 6.17 2.02 18.48
C LEU A 370 7.23 1.13 17.83
N SER A 371 7.80 1.61 16.72
CA SER A 371 8.80 0.90 15.92
C SER A 371 8.34 -0.51 15.54
N ALA A 372 7.06 -0.67 15.20
CA ALA A 372 6.49 -1.99 14.94
C ALA A 372 6.93 -2.58 13.60
N GLY A 373 7.24 -1.76 12.60
CA GLY A 373 7.61 -2.25 11.26
C GLY A 373 6.44 -2.97 10.58
N LEU A 374 5.27 -2.33 10.59
CA LEU A 374 4.06 -2.87 9.97
C LEU A 374 4.25 -3.04 8.45
N ASP A 375 3.51 -3.98 7.87
CA ASP A 375 3.51 -4.17 6.42
C ASP A 375 2.77 -3.03 5.72
N ALA A 376 3.52 -2.15 5.06
CA ALA A 376 3.02 -0.97 4.37
C ALA A 376 2.00 -1.28 3.25
N ALA A 377 2.08 -2.48 2.65
CA ALA A 377 1.17 -2.91 1.59
C ALA A 377 -0.17 -3.39 2.15
N SER A 378 -0.23 -3.71 3.45
CA SER A 378 -1.42 -4.20 4.14
C SER A 378 -2.11 -3.06 4.88
N ARG A 379 -3.04 -2.39 4.19
CA ARG A 379 -3.77 -1.24 4.75
C ARG A 379 -4.47 -1.58 6.09
N PRO A 380 -4.53 -0.62 7.02
CA PRO A 380 -5.20 -0.86 8.29
C PRO A 380 -6.72 -0.91 8.11
N GLY A 381 -7.37 -1.79 8.86
CA GLY A 381 -8.82 -1.85 9.01
C GLY A 381 -9.26 -1.37 10.39
N TRP A 382 -10.48 -0.85 10.51
CA TRP A 382 -11.04 -0.44 11.80
C TRP A 382 -12.51 -0.86 11.90
N PHE A 383 -12.83 -1.61 12.96
CA PHE A 383 -14.18 -2.03 13.29
C PHE A 383 -14.60 -1.51 14.67
N ILE A 384 -15.84 -1.02 14.78
CA ILE A 384 -16.52 -0.72 16.04
C ILE A 384 -17.90 -1.39 15.97
N PRO A 385 -18.28 -2.22 16.94
CA PRO A 385 -19.60 -2.83 17.01
C PRO A 385 -20.73 -1.80 16.90
N ALA A 386 -21.82 -2.15 16.20
CA ALA A 386 -22.91 -1.22 15.90
C ALA A 386 -23.59 -0.64 17.15
N ASP A 387 -23.65 -1.41 18.24
CA ASP A 387 -24.18 -1.01 19.55
C ASP A 387 -23.26 -0.05 20.31
N GLN A 388 -22.01 0.13 19.87
CA GLN A 388 -21.03 1.07 20.43
C GLN A 388 -20.88 2.34 19.59
N LEU A 389 -21.56 2.43 18.44
CA LEU A 389 -21.45 3.59 17.56
C LEU A 389 -22.34 4.76 18.02
N PRO A 390 -21.87 6.01 17.89
CA PRO A 390 -22.73 7.17 18.07
C PRO A 390 -23.82 7.20 16.97
N PRO A 391 -24.93 7.93 17.18
CA PRO A 391 -25.91 8.16 16.11
C PRO A 391 -25.25 8.86 14.91
N LEU A 392 -25.75 8.59 13.71
CA LEU A 392 -25.29 9.31 12.51
C LEU A 392 -25.68 10.79 12.62
N PRO A 393 -24.84 11.72 12.12
CA PRO A 393 -25.23 13.12 12.01
C PRO A 393 -26.50 13.24 11.16
N THR A 394 -27.50 13.97 11.65
CA THR A 394 -28.69 14.25 10.86
C THR A 394 -28.28 15.07 9.63
N PRO A 395 -28.70 14.72 8.40
CA PRO A 395 -28.41 15.54 7.24
C PRO A 395 -29.00 16.93 7.46
N THR A 396 -28.16 17.97 7.43
CA THR A 396 -28.64 19.35 7.43
C THR A 396 -29.59 19.51 6.24
N PRO A 397 -30.85 19.94 6.43
CA PRO A 397 -31.76 20.18 5.32
C PRO A 397 -31.08 21.09 4.31
N THR A 398 -30.96 20.64 3.06
CA THR A 398 -30.54 21.54 1.98
C THR A 398 -31.61 22.63 1.91
N ALA A 399 -31.21 23.89 2.10
CA ALA A 399 -32.12 25.01 1.98
C ALA A 399 -32.86 24.86 0.64
N ALA A 400 -34.19 24.77 0.71
CA ALA A 400 -35.02 24.70 -0.49
C ALA A 400 -34.64 25.87 -1.40
N PRO A 401 -34.52 25.67 -2.72
CA PRO A 401 -34.25 26.77 -3.63
C PRO A 401 -35.31 27.84 -3.38
N ALA A 402 -34.87 29.07 -3.10
CA ALA A 402 -35.75 30.18 -2.83
C ALA A 402 -36.77 30.26 -3.97
N GLY A 403 -38.03 29.95 -3.65
CA GLY A 403 -39.12 30.04 -4.62
C GLY A 403 -39.09 31.43 -5.23
N SER A 404 -39.03 31.48 -6.56
CA SER A 404 -39.14 32.72 -7.32
C SER A 404 -40.47 33.38 -6.96
N GLY A 405 -40.40 34.37 -6.07
CA GLY A 405 -41.54 35.21 -5.69
C GLY A 405 -42.07 35.88 -6.95
N THR A 406 -43.31 35.55 -7.30
CA THR A 406 -44.05 36.18 -8.39
C THR A 406 -44.28 37.63 -8.01
N ALA A 407 -43.78 38.56 -8.83
CA ALA A 407 -44.04 39.98 -8.65
C ALA A 407 -45.54 40.26 -8.85
N PRO A 408 -46.20 41.04 -7.98
CA PRO A 408 -47.58 41.47 -8.20
C PRO A 408 -47.60 42.49 -9.33
N THR A 409 -48.29 42.18 -10.42
CA THR A 409 -48.63 43.14 -11.47
C THR A 409 -49.63 44.16 -10.92
N GLY A 410 -49.20 45.40 -10.73
CA GLY A 410 -50.07 46.52 -10.45
C GLY A 410 -50.79 47.00 -11.71
N SER A 411 -52.07 47.33 -11.59
CA SER A 411 -52.81 48.26 -12.45
C SER A 411 -53.89 48.91 -11.58
N PRO A 412 -54.15 50.21 -11.76
CA PRO A 412 -55.26 50.59 -12.63
C PRO A 412 -54.85 51.38 -13.87
#